data_AF-A0A958FAM6-F1
#
_entry.id   AF-A0A958FAM6-F1
#
_cell.length_a   1.000
_cell.length_b   1.000
_cell.length_c   1.000
_cell.angle_alpha   90.00
_cell.angle_beta   90.00
_cell.angle_gamma   90.00
#
_symmetry.space_group_name_H-M   'P 1'
#
loop_
_entity.id
_entity.type
_entity.pdbx_description
1 polymer ?
#
loop_
_entity_poly.entity_id
_entity_poly.type
_entity_poly.pdbx_seq_one_letter_code
_entity_poly.pdbx_strand_id
1 'polypeptide(L)'
;DEWLQPATDQELVRLAESGVKKLLVMCPAFVSDCLETLEEIGLRGRETFLKAGGESFHLIPCLNDHPAWIETIHRFCTLPEAVESDSPV
;
A
#
# COMPACT_ATOMS: atom_id res chain seq x y z
N ASP A 1 3.91 -17.06 18.06
CA ASP A 1 3.83 -15.60 17.89
C ASP A 1 2.59 -15.21 17.13
N GLU A 2 2.00 -14.09 17.52
CA GLU A 2 0.78 -13.55 16.96
C GLU A 2 1.11 -12.53 15.85
N TRP A 3 0.32 -12.52 14.78
CA TRP A 3 0.50 -11.57 13.68
C TRP A 3 0.03 -10.17 14.09
N LEU A 4 0.63 -9.14 13.48
CA LEU A 4 0.23 -7.75 13.71
C LEU A 4 -1.23 -7.53 13.34
N GLN A 5 -1.95 -6.83 14.21
CA GLN A 5 -3.37 -6.50 14.05
C GLN A 5 -3.55 -4.98 13.81
N PRO A 6 -4.65 -4.56 13.17
CA PRO A 6 -5.73 -5.39 12.63
C PRO A 6 -5.37 -6.06 11.30
N ALA A 7 -5.92 -7.24 11.06
CA ALA A 7 -5.76 -7.94 9.78
C ALA A 7 -6.54 -7.24 8.65
N THR A 8 -5.93 -7.12 7.48
CA THR A 8 -6.48 -6.36 6.34
C THR A 8 -7.83 -6.90 5.88
N ASP A 9 -8.02 -8.23 5.85
CA ASP A 9 -9.27 -8.87 5.45
C ASP A 9 -10.43 -8.50 6.38
N GLN A 10 -10.19 -8.42 7.69
CA GLN A 10 -11.17 -7.99 8.68
C GLN A 10 -11.51 -6.50 8.53
N GLU A 11 -10.51 -5.65 8.28
CA GLU A 11 -10.74 -4.22 8.08
C GLU A 11 -11.55 -3.93 6.82
N LEU A 12 -11.36 -4.69 5.74
CA LEU A 12 -12.16 -4.54 4.52
C LEU A 12 -13.66 -4.77 4.78
N VAL A 13 -14.00 -5.80 5.57
CA VAL A 13 -15.39 -6.05 5.98
C VAL A 13 -15.91 -4.91 6.86
N ARG A 14 -15.15 -4.56 7.91
CA ARG A 14 -15.52 -3.51 8.87
C ARG A 14 -15.77 -2.17 8.17
N LEU A 15 -14.93 -1.80 7.20
CA LEU A 15 -15.10 -0.57 6.43
C LEU A 15 -16.40 -0.57 5.63
N ALA A 16 -16.71 -1.64 4.90
CA ALA A 16 -17.94 -1.77 4.13
C ALA A 16 -19.19 -1.69 5.03
N GLU A 17 -19.19 -2.43 6.15
CA GLU A 17 -20.28 -2.45 7.12
C GLU A 17 -20.47 -1.09 7.82
N SER A 18 -19.38 -0.34 8.03
CA SER A 18 -19.44 1.03 8.56
C SER A 18 -19.98 2.07 7.58
N GLY A 19 -20.33 1.66 6.36
CA GLY A 19 -20.95 2.51 5.35
C GLY A 19 -19.99 3.03 4.28
N VAL A 20 -18.71 2.64 4.29
CA VAL A 20 -17.79 2.99 3.20
C VAL A 20 -18.25 2.27 1.93
N LYS A 21 -18.60 3.04 0.90
CA LYS A 21 -19.08 2.50 -0.38
C LYS A 21 -17.99 2.43 -1.44
N LYS A 22 -17.02 3.33 -1.40
CA LYS A 22 -15.95 3.43 -2.40
C LYS A 22 -14.60 3.42 -1.72
N LEU A 23 -13.77 2.44 -2.06
CA LEU A 23 -12.47 2.23 -1.44
C LEU A 23 -11.35 2.25 -2.47
N LEU A 24 -10.32 3.05 -2.19
CA LEU A 24 -9.02 3.00 -2.85
C LEU A 24 -8.04 2.33 -1.89
N VAL A 25 -7.23 1.39 -2.38
CA VAL A 25 -6.25 0.67 -1.56
C VAL A 25 -4.86 0.79 -2.17
N MET A 26 -3.86 1.02 -1.34
CA MET A 26 -2.44 1.04 -1.71
C MET A 26 -1.65 0.13 -0.79
N CYS A 27 -0.56 -0.46 -1.30
CA CYS A 27 0.33 -1.36 -0.55
C CYS A 27 1.71 -0.71 -0.34
N PRO A 28 1.87 0.25 0.59
CA PRO A 28 3.06 1.10 0.67
C PRO A 28 4.36 0.36 1.02
N ALA A 29 4.26 -0.83 1.61
CA ALA A 29 5.42 -1.67 1.90
C ALA A 29 5.96 -2.39 0.65
N PHE A 30 5.25 -2.30 -0.49
CA PHE A 30 5.62 -2.90 -1.76
C PHE A 30 5.93 -1.80 -2.79
N VAL A 31 7.10 -1.89 -3.41
CA VAL A 31 7.51 -0.95 -4.47
C VAL A 31 7.12 -1.45 -5.86
N SER A 32 6.88 -2.75 -6.01
CA SER A 32 6.49 -3.40 -7.26
C SER A 32 5.28 -4.28 -7.03
N ASP A 33 4.46 -4.44 -8.06
CA ASP A 33 3.34 -5.38 -8.02
C ASP A 33 3.83 -6.82 -7.94
N CYS A 34 3.18 -7.61 -7.08
CA CYS A 34 3.51 -9.00 -6.81
C CYS A 34 2.24 -9.81 -6.53
N LEU A 35 2.39 -11.05 -6.08
CA LEU A 35 1.24 -11.92 -5.80
C LEU A 35 0.36 -11.34 -4.69
N GLU A 36 0.99 -10.87 -3.62
CA GLU A 36 0.33 -10.29 -2.46
C GLU A 36 -0.48 -9.04 -2.83
N THR A 37 0.05 -8.17 -3.70
CA THR A 37 -0.68 -6.96 -4.10
C THR A 37 -1.80 -7.27 -5.10
N LEU A 38 -1.50 -8.03 -6.16
CA LEU A 38 -2.44 -8.24 -7.26
C LEU A 38 -3.54 -9.25 -6.90
N GLU A 39 -3.17 -10.39 -6.33
CA GLU A 39 -4.11 -11.47 -6.03
C GLU A 39 -4.79 -11.26 -4.68
N GLU A 40 -3.99 -11.16 -3.61
CA GLU A 40 -4.56 -11.16 -2.26
C GLU A 40 -5.30 -9.86 -1.97
N ILE A 41 -4.72 -8.70 -2.28
CA ILE A 41 -5.40 -7.41 -2.09
C ILE A 41 -6.31 -7.08 -3.27
N GLY A 42 -5.79 -7.15 -4.50
CA GLY A 42 -6.50 -6.66 -5.70
C GLY A 42 -7.72 -7.49 -6.09
N LEU A 43 -7.66 -8.81 -5.96
CA LEU A 43 -8.76 -9.71 -6.32
C LEU A 43 -9.55 -10.16 -5.08
N ARG A 44 -8.89 -10.82 -4.12
CA ARG A 44 -9.57 -11.37 -2.94
C ARG A 44 -10.05 -10.26 -2.00
N GLY A 45 -9.22 -9.27 -1.71
CA GLY A 45 -9.62 -8.11 -0.90
C GLY A 45 -10.79 -7.33 -1.52
N ARG A 46 -10.75 -7.11 -2.84
CA ARG A 46 -11.88 -6.55 -3.59
C ARG A 46 -13.15 -7.37 -3.43
N GLU A 47 -13.07 -8.68 -3.61
CA GLU A 47 -14.22 -9.57 -3.45
C GLU A 47 -14.81 -9.48 -2.03
N THR A 48 -13.96 -9.50 -1.00
CA THR A 48 -14.35 -9.34 0.41
C THR A 48 -15.10 -8.02 0.64
N PHE A 49 -14.55 -6.89 0.21
CA PHE A 49 -15.17 -5.58 0.39
C PHE A 49 -16.53 -5.45 -0.30
N LEU A 50 -16.63 -5.94 -1.55
CA LEU A 50 -17.89 -5.88 -2.31
C LEU A 50 -18.96 -6.80 -1.72
N LYS A 51 -18.59 -8.00 -1.25
CA LYS A 51 -19.52 -8.92 -0.57
C LYS A 51 -20.05 -8.35 0.76
N ALA A 52 -19.23 -7.56 1.46
CA ALA A 52 -19.62 -6.90 2.71
C ALA A 52 -20.49 -5.64 2.51
N GLY A 53 -20.89 -5.30 1.27
CA GLY A 53 -21.80 -4.20 0.98
C GLY A 53 -21.14 -2.91 0.48
N GLY A 54 -19.85 -2.96 0.14
CA GLY A 54 -19.17 -1.94 -0.64
C GLY A 54 -19.63 -1.92 -2.11
N GLU A 55 -19.45 -0.79 -2.78
CA GLU A 55 -19.90 -0.58 -4.18
C GLU A 55 -18.73 -0.56 -5.17
N SER A 56 -17.59 0.04 -4.80
CA SER A 56 -16.41 0.09 -5.67
C SER A 56 -15.12 -0.07 -4.88
N PHE A 57 -14.20 -0.86 -5.43
CA PHE A 57 -12.86 -1.07 -4.90
C PHE A 57 -11.86 -0.88 -6.04
N HIS A 58 -10.79 -0.14 -5.77
CA HIS A 58 -9.70 0.05 -6.73
C HIS A 58 -8.35 -0.08 -6.02
N LEU A 59 -7.55 -1.03 -6.49
CA LEU A 59 -6.14 -1.14 -6.11
C LEU A 59 -5.35 -0.09 -6.89
N ILE A 60 -4.62 0.75 -6.17
CA ILE A 60 -3.62 1.65 -6.74
C ILE A 60 -2.38 0.81 -7.05
N PRO A 61 -1.89 0.79 -8.31
CA PRO A 61 -0.68 0.07 -8.67
C PRO A 61 0.51 0.51 -7.81
N CYS A 62 1.43 -0.42 -7.55
CA CYS A 62 2.69 -0.05 -6.93
C CYS A 62 3.49 0.91 -7.83
N LEU A 63 4.56 1.48 -7.27
CA LEU A 63 5.41 2.45 -8.01
C LEU A 63 6.02 1.83 -9.27
N ASN A 64 6.33 0.53 -9.27
CA ASN A 64 6.87 -0.22 -10.40
C ASN A 64 8.07 0.53 -11.03
N ASP A 65 8.01 0.83 -12.33
CA ASP A 65 9.02 1.55 -13.10
C ASP A 65 8.68 3.04 -13.28
N HIS A 66 7.81 3.61 -12.44
CA HIS A 66 7.40 5.00 -12.57
C HIS A 66 8.63 5.93 -12.53
N PRO A 67 8.77 6.87 -13.49
CA PRO A 67 10.00 7.68 -13.63
C PRO A 67 10.41 8.42 -12.35
N ALA A 68 9.43 8.94 -11.60
CA ALA A 68 9.69 9.62 -10.33
C ALA A 68 10.27 8.70 -9.25
N TRP A 69 9.91 7.40 -9.25
CA TRP A 69 10.46 6.43 -8.32
C TRP A 69 11.89 6.06 -8.69
N ILE A 70 12.16 5.84 -9.98
CA ILE A 70 13.51 5.60 -10.49
C ILE A 70 14.43 6.79 -10.15
N GLU A 71 13.97 8.02 -10.38
CA GLU A 71 14.72 9.23 -10.03
C GLU A 71 14.97 9.32 -8.52
N THR A 72 13.99 8.93 -7.70
CA THR A 72 14.14 8.93 -6.24
C THR A 72 15.22 7.94 -5.78
N ILE A 73 15.21 6.72 -6.31
CA ILE A 73 16.24 5.72 -6.02
C ILE A 73 17.60 6.16 -6.55
N HIS A 74 17.66 6.69 -7.77
CA HIS A 74 18.89 7.26 -8.35
C HIS A 74 19.48 8.33 -7.42
N ARG A 75 18.64 9.25 -6.92
CA ARG A 75 19.06 10.25 -5.95
C ARG A 75 19.59 9.58 -4.68
N PHE A 76 18.89 8.63 -4.08
CA PHE A 76 19.37 7.93 -2.89
C PHE A 76 20.72 7.22 -3.07
N CYS A 77 20.99 6.68 -4.26
CA CYS A 77 22.26 6.02 -4.58
C CYS A 77 23.39 6.99 -4.93
N THR A 78 23.09 8.24 -5.30
CA THR A 78 24.07 9.22 -5.79
C THR A 78 24.23 10.43 -4.88
N LEU A 79 23.46 10.49 -3.78
CA LEU A 79 23.67 11.49 -2.74
C LEU A 79 25.12 11.36 -2.25
N PRO A 80 25.93 12.43 -2.28
CA PRO A 80 27.18 12.43 -1.53
C PRO A 80 26.84 12.13 -0.07
N GLU A 81 27.70 11.36 0.61
CA GLU A 81 27.56 11.10 2.05
C GLU A 81 27.16 12.40 2.73
N ALA A 82 26.04 12.37 3.46
CA ALA A 82 25.60 13.53 4.21
C ALA A 82 26.81 13.97 5.04
N VAL A 83 27.35 15.16 4.72
CA VAL A 83 28.26 15.84 5.62
C VAL A 83 27.52 15.86 6.94
N GLU A 84 28.04 15.17 7.95
CA GLU A 84 27.50 15.20 9.30
C GLU A 84 27.35 16.67 9.68
N SER A 85 26.14 17.20 9.55
CA SER A 85 25.85 18.52 10.06
C SER A 85 25.75 18.31 11.54
N ASP A 86 26.86 18.58 12.22
CA ASP A 86 26.95 18.83 13.65
C ASP A 86 25.93 19.93 13.97
N SER A 87 24.68 19.52 14.19
CA SER A 87 23.61 20.39 14.64
C SER A 87 23.59 20.26 16.14
N PRO A 88 24.10 21.25 16.89
CA PRO A 88 23.95 21.23 18.32
C PRO A 88 22.47 21.42 18.60
N VAL A 89 21.90 20.46 19.33
CA VAL A 89 20.76 20.72 20.20
C VAL A 89 21.12 21.88 21.12
#